data_AF-A0A9P6EQP9-F1
#
_entry.id   AF-A0A9P6EQP9-F1
#
_cell.length_a   1.000
_cell.length_b   1.000
_cell.length_c   1.000
_cell.angle_alpha   90.00
_cell.angle_beta   90.00
_cell.angle_gamma   90.00
#
_symmetry.space_group_name_H-M   'P 1'
#
loop_
_entity.id
_entity.type
_entity.pdbx_description
1 polymer ?
#
loop_
_entity_poly.entity_id
_entity_poly.type
_entity_poly.pdbx_seq_one_letter_code
_entity_poly.pdbx_strand_id
1 'polypeptide(L)'
;MSTTPIKTVLIAGANCNLGPAIVDELLVVNRFDISVLARTDSKATFPRVQSNVNVFRTDYSLNSLNEALALAKPDAVVSALDAVDSKVADLQTNLIDAAKTNGVKRFLPSEFGADSTNAEVVRLVPIYEIKRRATAHLKRLESDDFS
;
A
#
# COMPACT_ATOMS: atom_id res chain seq x y z
N MET A 1 16.73 16.49 -10.67
CA MET A 1 15.28 16.20 -10.62
C MET A 1 14.68 17.04 -9.50
N SER A 2 13.68 17.87 -9.80
CA SER A 2 12.99 18.64 -8.74
C SER A 2 12.13 17.64 -7.93
N THR A 3 12.48 17.42 -6.66
CA THR A 3 11.74 16.49 -5.80
C THR A 3 10.46 17.17 -5.32
N THR A 4 9.35 16.96 -6.04
CA THR A 4 8.05 17.44 -5.60
C THR A 4 7.72 16.82 -4.24
N PRO A 5 7.39 17.62 -3.21
CA PRO A 5 7.08 17.09 -1.89
C PRO A 5 5.83 16.20 -1.94
N ILE A 6 5.84 15.12 -1.16
CA ILE A 6 4.68 14.26 -0.95
C ILE A 6 3.64 15.03 -0.14
N LYS A 7 2.41 15.12 -0.66
CA LYS A 7 1.27 15.74 0.00
C LYS A 7 0.08 14.80 0.16
N THR A 8 -0.21 13.98 -0.85
CA THR A 8 -1.33 13.02 -0.79
C THR A 8 -0.82 11.61 -0.53
N VAL A 9 -1.35 10.93 0.48
CA VAL A 9 -0.94 9.56 0.86
C VAL A 9 -2.15 8.64 0.87
N LEU A 10 -2.08 7.57 0.08
CA LEU A 10 -3.11 6.53 0.05
C LEU A 10 -2.62 5.27 0.77
N ILE A 11 -3.43 4.75 1.68
CA ILE A 11 -3.08 3.61 2.55
C ILE A 11 -3.98 2.42 2.22
N ALA A 12 -3.37 1.32 1.79
CA ALA A 12 -4.04 0.03 1.69
C ALA A 12 -3.91 -0.72 3.02
N GLY A 13 -4.98 -1.38 3.49
CA GLY A 13 -4.95 -2.11 4.76
C GLY A 13 -5.06 -1.20 6.00
N ALA A 14 -5.77 -0.06 5.91
CA ALA A 14 -5.94 0.88 7.02
C ALA A 14 -6.58 0.26 8.30
N ASN A 15 -7.32 -0.83 8.19
CA ASN A 15 -7.90 -1.59 9.33
C ASN A 15 -7.21 -2.94 9.58
N CYS A 16 -6.09 -3.23 8.92
CA CYS A 16 -5.24 -4.39 9.24
C CYS A 16 -4.52 -4.17 10.58
N ASN A 17 -3.70 -5.12 11.04
CA ASN A 17 -3.06 -5.01 12.36
C ASN A 17 -2.21 -3.72 12.52
N LEU A 18 -1.44 -3.35 11.49
CA LEU A 18 -0.56 -2.17 11.54
C LEU A 18 -1.23 -0.88 11.03
N GLY A 19 -2.23 -1.00 10.16
CA GLY A 19 -2.89 0.12 9.49
C GLY A 19 -3.34 1.25 10.42
N PRO A 20 -4.04 0.96 11.54
CA PRO A 20 -4.52 1.99 12.46
C PRO A 20 -3.40 2.86 13.04
N ALA A 21 -2.27 2.27 13.41
CA ALA A 21 -1.14 3.03 13.95
C ALA A 21 -0.53 3.96 12.90
N ILE A 22 -0.43 3.50 11.64
CA ILE A 22 0.05 4.33 10.52
C ILE A 22 -0.91 5.50 10.26
N VAL A 23 -2.21 5.21 10.19
CA VAL A 23 -3.25 6.22 9.95
C VAL A 23 -3.27 7.25 11.07
N ASP A 24 -3.31 6.80 12.33
CA ASP A 24 -3.41 7.67 13.51
C ASP A 24 -2.21 8.64 13.56
N GLU A 25 -0.98 8.15 13.36
CA GLU A 25 0.22 9.01 13.41
C GLU A 25 0.28 10.00 12.25
N LEU A 26 -0.09 9.57 11.03
CA LEU A 26 -0.13 10.48 9.88
C LEU A 26 -1.17 11.60 10.04
N LEU A 27 -2.30 11.30 10.70
CA LEU A 27 -3.31 12.28 11.05
C LEU A 27 -2.82 13.26 12.13
N VAL A 28 -2.10 12.77 13.15
CA VAL A 28 -1.51 13.63 14.20
C VAL A 28 -0.49 14.60 13.61
N VAL A 29 0.35 14.14 12.68
CA VAL A 29 1.33 14.99 12.00
C VAL A 29 0.65 16.07 11.16
N ASN A 30 -0.53 15.79 10.59
CA ASN A 30 -1.37 16.74 9.86
C ASN A 30 -0.62 17.50 8.75
N ARG A 31 0.24 16.79 8.01
CA ARG A 31 1.00 17.33 6.86
C ARG A 31 0.61 16.72 5.52
N PHE A 32 -0.25 15.71 5.55
CA PHE A 32 -0.63 14.93 4.38
C PHE A 32 -2.15 14.83 4.29
N ASP A 33 -2.66 14.87 3.07
CA ASP A 33 -4.03 14.51 2.76
C ASP A 33 -4.13 12.99 2.68
N ILE A 34 -4.79 12.39 3.67
CA ILE A 34 -4.84 10.93 3.82
C ILE A 34 -6.06 10.37 3.09
N SER A 35 -5.85 9.28 2.37
CA SER A 35 -6.90 8.45 1.77
C SER A 35 -6.66 6.98 2.11
N VAL A 36 -7.72 6.17 2.14
CA VAL A 36 -7.62 4.74 2.44
C VAL A 36 -8.34 3.89 1.41
N LEU A 37 -7.82 2.68 1.15
CA LEU A 37 -8.54 1.66 0.40
C LEU A 37 -9.36 0.78 1.34
N ALA A 38 -10.63 0.59 0.98
CA ALA A 38 -11.53 -0.35 1.61
C ALA A 38 -11.99 -1.40 0.59
N ARG A 39 -12.15 -2.65 1.02
CA ARG A 39 -12.78 -3.65 0.14
C ARG A 39 -14.22 -3.27 -0.17
N THR A 40 -14.69 -3.52 -1.38
CA THR A 40 -16.06 -3.17 -1.84
C THR A 40 -17.15 -3.75 -0.92
N ASP A 41 -16.96 -4.97 -0.46
CA ASP A 41 -17.86 -5.71 0.44
C ASP A 41 -17.63 -5.40 1.94
N SER A 42 -16.63 -4.58 2.26
CA SER A 42 -16.28 -4.26 3.63
C SER A 42 -17.33 -3.36 4.27
N LYS A 43 -17.92 -3.84 5.37
CA LYS A 43 -18.69 -3.02 6.31
C LYS A 43 -17.81 -2.30 7.32
N ALA A 44 -16.49 -2.38 7.18
CA ALA A 44 -15.57 -1.71 8.08
C ALA A 44 -15.90 -0.23 8.12
N THR A 45 -16.31 0.23 9.30
CA THR A 45 -16.30 1.64 9.61
C THR A 45 -14.87 2.00 9.93
N PHE A 46 -14.52 3.24 9.62
CA PHE A 46 -13.23 3.78 9.96
C PHE A 46 -13.44 4.84 11.05
N PRO A 47 -13.77 4.44 12.30
CA PRO A 47 -14.12 5.41 13.35
C PRO A 47 -12.93 6.30 13.75
N ARG A 48 -11.70 5.85 13.50
CA ARG A 48 -10.46 6.60 13.69
C ARG A 48 -10.17 7.58 12.55
N VAL A 49 -10.77 7.30 11.40
CA VAL A 49 -10.68 8.12 10.21
C VAL A 49 -11.68 9.25 10.40
N GLN A 50 -11.18 10.35 10.95
CA GLN A 50 -11.93 11.58 11.14
C GLN A 50 -12.53 12.05 9.80
N SER A 51 -13.41 13.06 9.81
CA SER A 51 -14.07 13.64 8.62
C SER A 51 -13.14 14.06 7.45
N ASN A 52 -11.83 13.97 7.64
CA ASN A 52 -10.80 14.52 6.77
C ASN A 52 -10.06 13.44 5.95
N VAL A 53 -10.58 12.22 5.87
CA VAL A 53 -9.95 11.14 5.08
C VAL A 53 -10.93 10.53 4.11
N ASN A 54 -10.47 10.40 2.87
CA ASN A 54 -11.27 9.84 1.80
C ASN A 54 -11.17 8.31 1.78
N VAL A 55 -12.29 7.64 1.56
CA VAL A 55 -12.34 6.17 1.43
C VAL A 55 -12.63 5.81 -0.02
N PHE A 56 -11.71 5.11 -0.66
CA PHE A 56 -11.88 4.56 -1.99
C PHE A 56 -12.13 3.06 -1.91
N ARG A 57 -13.17 2.58 -2.60
CA ARG A 57 -13.55 1.16 -2.59
C ARG A 57 -12.97 0.42 -3.78
N THR A 58 -12.49 -0.80 -3.52
CA THR A 58 -11.84 -1.65 -4.53
C THR A 58 -12.04 -3.13 -4.17
N ASP A 59 -12.08 -4.00 -5.17
CA ASP A 59 -11.98 -5.46 -4.98
C ASP A 59 -10.53 -5.98 -5.11
N TYR A 60 -9.56 -5.07 -5.19
CA TYR A 60 -8.14 -5.32 -5.44
C TYR A 60 -7.80 -6.01 -6.77
N SER A 61 -8.75 -6.06 -7.71
CA SER A 61 -8.41 -6.27 -9.12
C SER A 61 -7.62 -5.08 -9.66
N LEU A 62 -6.75 -5.32 -10.64
CA LEU A 62 -5.95 -4.26 -11.26
C LEU A 62 -6.82 -3.11 -11.79
N ASN A 63 -7.98 -3.41 -12.39
CA ASN A 63 -8.88 -2.40 -12.92
C ASN A 63 -9.48 -1.51 -11.81
N SER A 64 -10.03 -2.11 -10.74
CA SER A 64 -10.64 -1.31 -9.67
C SER A 64 -9.60 -0.51 -8.88
N LEU A 65 -8.37 -1.03 -8.76
CA LEU A 65 -7.24 -0.29 -8.20
C LEU A 65 -6.85 0.90 -9.07
N ASN A 66 -6.76 0.73 -10.39
CA ASN A 66 -6.49 1.83 -11.31
C ASN A 66 -7.55 2.93 -11.21
N GLU A 67 -8.83 2.58 -11.17
CA GLU A 67 -9.93 3.55 -10.99
C GLU A 67 -9.80 4.29 -9.66
N ALA A 68 -9.57 3.57 -8.56
CA ALA A 68 -9.40 4.17 -7.23
C ALA A 68 -8.20 5.13 -7.18
N LEU A 69 -7.06 4.74 -7.76
CA LEU A 69 -5.84 5.56 -7.77
C LEU A 69 -5.96 6.76 -8.71
N ALA A 70 -6.64 6.63 -9.85
CA ALA A 70 -6.90 7.74 -10.77
C ALA A 70 -7.79 8.83 -10.13
N LEU A 71 -8.74 8.43 -9.27
CA LEU A 71 -9.58 9.33 -8.50
C LEU A 71 -8.82 9.96 -7.32
N ALA A 72 -8.08 9.14 -6.57
CA ALA A 72 -7.36 9.58 -5.36
C ALA A 72 -6.12 10.43 -5.66
N LYS A 73 -5.46 10.20 -6.80
CA LYS A 73 -4.22 10.86 -7.24
C LYS A 73 -3.15 10.96 -6.13
N PRO A 74 -2.76 9.84 -5.50
CA PRO A 74 -1.79 9.87 -4.41
C PRO A 74 -0.37 10.14 -4.91
N ASP A 75 0.37 10.97 -4.18
CA ASP A 75 1.80 11.12 -4.35
C ASP A 75 2.54 9.88 -3.84
N ALA A 76 2.06 9.29 -2.75
CA ALA A 76 2.61 8.07 -2.16
C ALA A 76 1.53 7.04 -1.83
N VAL A 77 1.88 5.76 -1.98
CA VAL A 77 1.05 4.63 -1.56
C VAL A 77 1.77 3.85 -0.47
N VAL A 78 1.06 3.54 0.62
CA VAL A 78 1.54 2.69 1.71
C VAL A 78 0.69 1.43 1.76
N SER A 79 1.31 0.27 1.59
CA SER A 79 0.66 -1.03 1.73
C SER A 79 0.86 -1.57 3.15
N ALA A 80 -0.19 -1.55 3.97
CA ALA A 80 -0.24 -2.16 5.29
C ALA A 80 -1.08 -3.45 5.30
N LEU A 81 -1.17 -4.14 4.15
CA LEU A 81 -1.88 -5.42 4.04
C LEU A 81 -1.19 -6.51 4.87
N ASP A 82 -1.97 -7.27 5.64
CA ASP A 82 -1.46 -8.41 6.39
C ASP A 82 -1.16 -9.59 5.45
N ALA A 83 0.04 -10.15 5.52
CA ALA A 83 0.46 -11.30 4.71
C ALA A 83 -0.07 -12.63 5.28
N VAL A 84 -1.40 -12.77 5.36
CA VAL A 84 -2.07 -13.93 5.98
C VAL A 84 -2.17 -15.15 5.07
N ASP A 85 -2.14 -14.94 3.75
CA ASP A 85 -2.16 -16.01 2.75
C ASP A 85 -1.47 -15.60 1.44
N SER A 86 -1.28 -16.56 0.53
CA SER A 86 -0.57 -16.35 -0.73
C SER A 86 -1.25 -15.36 -1.68
N LYS A 87 -2.57 -15.16 -1.58
CA LYS A 87 -3.31 -14.22 -2.45
C LYS A 87 -2.89 -12.78 -2.17
N VAL A 88 -2.42 -12.48 -0.95
CA VAL A 88 -1.94 -11.15 -0.59
C VAL A 88 -0.75 -10.71 -1.45
N ALA A 89 0.09 -11.64 -1.89
CA ALA A 89 1.17 -11.33 -2.84
C ALA A 89 0.59 -10.79 -4.16
N ASP A 90 -0.48 -11.39 -4.66
CA ASP A 90 -1.12 -10.98 -5.90
C ASP A 90 -1.86 -9.64 -5.74
N LEU A 91 -2.56 -9.42 -4.61
CA LEU A 91 -3.20 -8.12 -4.31
C LEU A 91 -2.19 -6.98 -4.25
N GLN A 92 -1.04 -7.22 -3.61
CA GLN A 92 0.01 -6.22 -3.50
C GLN A 92 0.72 -5.99 -4.84
N THR A 93 0.90 -7.04 -5.66
CA THR A 93 1.43 -6.90 -7.02
C THR A 93 0.51 -6.04 -7.88
N ASN A 94 -0.80 -6.29 -7.87
CA ASN A 94 -1.78 -5.45 -8.57
C ASN A 94 -1.75 -3.99 -8.08
N LEU A 95 -1.58 -3.77 -6.78
CA LEU A 95 -1.50 -2.43 -6.20
C LEU A 95 -0.22 -1.70 -6.64
N ILE A 96 0.90 -2.41 -6.75
CA ILE A 96 2.16 -1.89 -7.28
C ILE A 96 1.99 -1.49 -8.76
N ASP A 97 1.43 -2.38 -9.59
CA ASP A 97 1.20 -2.11 -11.01
C ASP A 97 0.27 -0.90 -11.21
N ALA A 98 -0.85 -0.84 -10.47
CA ALA A 98 -1.76 0.30 -10.52
C ALA A 98 -1.09 1.61 -10.07
N ALA A 99 -0.22 1.55 -9.05
CA ALA A 99 0.54 2.71 -8.59
C ALA A 99 1.50 3.23 -9.68
N LYS A 100 2.21 2.32 -10.36
CA LYS A 100 3.06 2.67 -11.51
C LYS A 100 2.24 3.30 -12.63
N THR A 101 1.13 2.68 -13.03
CA THR A 101 0.25 3.18 -14.10
C THR A 101 -0.28 4.59 -13.81
N ASN A 102 -0.57 4.91 -12.54
CA ASN A 102 -1.11 6.21 -12.13
C ASN A 102 -0.03 7.24 -11.75
N GLY A 103 1.26 6.95 -11.99
CA GLY A 103 2.35 7.89 -11.75
C GLY A 103 2.58 8.21 -10.28
N VAL A 104 2.26 7.27 -9.38
CA VAL A 104 2.59 7.39 -7.95
C VAL A 104 4.10 7.56 -7.81
N LYS A 105 4.52 8.52 -6.98
CA LYS A 105 5.93 8.88 -6.86
C LYS A 105 6.67 8.00 -5.87
N ARG A 106 5.99 7.43 -4.88
CA ARG A 106 6.60 6.60 -3.84
C ARG A 106 5.69 5.45 -3.45
N PHE A 107 6.24 4.24 -3.39
CA PHE A 107 5.52 3.06 -2.94
C PHE A 107 6.22 2.42 -1.74
N LEU A 108 5.50 2.29 -0.61
CA LEU A 108 5.98 1.58 0.56
C LEU A 108 5.28 0.20 0.62
N PRO A 109 5.99 -0.91 0.35
CA PRO A 109 5.39 -2.24 0.44
C PRO A 109 5.13 -2.65 1.90
N SER A 110 4.28 -3.67 2.08
CA SER A 110 4.02 -4.31 3.37
C SER A 110 5.26 -5.11 3.79
N GLU A 111 6.27 -4.43 4.32
CA GLU A 111 7.59 -4.98 4.70
C GLU A 111 8.00 -4.60 6.15
N PHE A 112 7.04 -4.27 7.00
CA PHE A 112 7.26 -3.77 8.38
C PHE A 112 7.73 -4.84 9.39
N GLY A 113 8.65 -5.72 9.00
CA GLY A 113 9.16 -6.83 9.82
C GLY A 113 10.58 -7.23 9.43
N ALA A 114 10.86 -8.54 9.43
CA ALA A 114 12.16 -9.05 8.99
C ALA A 114 12.37 -8.85 7.48
N ASP A 115 13.63 -8.76 7.08
CA ASP A 115 14.04 -8.59 5.68
C ASP A 115 13.68 -9.81 4.83
N SER A 116 12.60 -9.69 4.04
CA SER A 116 12.14 -10.75 3.13
C SER A 116 13.08 -10.99 1.94
N THR A 117 14.09 -10.14 1.74
CA THR A 117 15.11 -10.29 0.69
C THR A 117 16.27 -11.17 1.13
N ASN A 118 16.39 -11.43 2.44
CA ASN A 118 17.36 -12.36 2.99
C ASN A 118 16.87 -13.82 2.87
N ALA A 119 17.63 -14.64 2.15
CA ALA A 119 17.30 -16.04 1.92
C ALA A 119 17.19 -16.86 3.22
N GLU A 120 18.01 -16.57 4.24
CA GLU A 120 17.95 -17.28 5.52
C GLU A 120 16.69 -16.92 6.31
N VAL A 121 16.25 -15.66 6.26
CA VAL A 121 14.98 -15.23 6.89
C VAL A 121 13.81 -15.99 6.27
N VAL A 122 13.78 -16.07 4.94
CA VAL A 122 12.72 -16.78 4.20
C VAL A 122 12.77 -18.29 4.47
N ARG A 123 13.97 -18.88 4.58
CA ARG A 123 14.14 -20.29 4.92
C ARG A 123 13.62 -20.60 6.32
N LEU A 124 13.90 -19.75 7.30
CA LEU A 124 13.48 -19.93 8.69
C LEU A 124 11.99 -19.63 8.92
N VAL A 125 11.43 -18.68 8.17
CA VAL A 125 10.05 -18.22 8.32
C VAL A 125 9.40 -18.15 6.93
N PRO A 126 8.89 -19.28 6.39
CA PRO A 126 8.45 -19.40 5.00
C PRO A 126 7.33 -18.45 4.56
N ILE A 127 6.56 -17.89 5.50
CA ILE A 127 5.51 -16.90 5.21
C ILE A 127 6.09 -15.61 4.58
N TYR A 128 7.38 -15.32 4.79
CA TYR A 128 8.07 -14.22 4.12
C TYR A 128 8.21 -14.41 2.60
N GLU A 129 7.92 -15.60 2.06
CA GLU A 129 7.87 -15.79 0.60
C GLU A 129 6.80 -14.91 -0.06
N ILE A 130 5.66 -14.73 0.60
CA ILE A 130 4.55 -13.89 0.13
C ILE A 130 5.04 -12.44 -0.06
N LYS A 131 5.80 -11.97 0.92
CA LYS A 131 6.44 -10.65 0.98
C LYS A 131 7.55 -10.52 -0.06
N ARG A 132 8.44 -11.52 -0.14
CA ARG A 132 9.54 -11.58 -1.12
C ARG A 132 9.05 -11.46 -2.55
N ARG A 133 7.95 -12.15 -2.91
CA ARG A 133 7.39 -12.10 -4.28
C ARG A 133 7.00 -10.67 -4.68
N ALA A 134 6.27 -9.97 -3.82
CA ALA A 134 5.84 -8.59 -4.06
C ALA A 134 7.04 -7.63 -4.10
N THR A 135 7.97 -7.75 -3.15
CA THR A 135 9.18 -6.91 -3.10
C THR A 135 10.08 -7.13 -4.32
N ALA A 136 10.24 -8.37 -4.77
CA ALA A 136 10.99 -8.68 -5.99
C ALA A 136 10.33 -8.09 -7.24
N HIS A 137 9.00 -8.03 -7.28
CA HIS A 137 8.27 -7.37 -8.36
C HIS A 137 8.48 -5.84 -8.32
N LEU A 138 8.33 -5.19 -7.16
CA LEU A 138 8.58 -3.77 -7.01
C LEU A 138 10.01 -3.37 -7.43
N LYS A 139 11.03 -4.13 -7.00
CA LYS A 139 12.43 -3.91 -7.40
C LYS A 139 12.67 -3.99 -8.91
N ARG A 140 11.91 -4.83 -9.64
CA ARG A 140 12.01 -4.88 -11.10
C ARG A 140 11.43 -3.64 -11.77
N LEU A 141 10.49 -2.94 -11.13
CA LEU A 141 9.92 -1.71 -11.66
C LEU A 141 10.75 -0.49 -11.31
N GLU A 142 11.56 -0.56 -10.24
CA GLU A 142 12.50 0.51 -9.86
C GLU A 142 13.51 0.84 -10.96
N SER A 143 13.96 -0.17 -11.70
CA SER A 143 14.83 0.04 -12.86
C SER A 143 14.17 0.79 -14.03
N ASP A 144 12.84 0.99 -13.99
CA ASP A 144 12.04 1.65 -15.03
C ASP A 144 11.53 3.04 -14.58
N ASP A 145 12.30 3.77 -13.76
CA ASP A 145 12.00 5.11 -13.22
C ASP A 145 10.87 5.19 -12.15
N PHE A 146 10.43 4.05 -11.59
CA PHE A 146 9.46 4.00 -10.49
C PHE A 146 10.16 3.99 -9.12
N SER A 147 10.21 5.12 -8.42
CA SER A 147 10.97 5.27 -7.16
C SER A 147 10.14 5.26 -5.87
#